data_AF-A0A3M2DB47-F1
#
_entry.id   AF-A0A3M2DB47-F1
#
_cell.length_a   1.000
_cell.length_b   1.000
_cell.length_c   1.000
_cell.angle_alpha   90.00
_cell.angle_beta   90.00
_cell.angle_gamma   90.00
#
_symmetry.space_group_name_H-M   'P 1'
#
loop_
_entity.id
_entity.type
_entity.pdbx_description
1 polymer ?
#
loop_
_entity_poly.entity_id
_entity_poly.type
_entity_poly.pdbx_seq_one_letter_code
_entity_poly.pdbx_strand_id
1 'polypeptide(L)'
;MLAALPNLVTCVFAAYIYGGPDVNLHQYQPLSNPDPECGFVAWVDEDHFHLERNGYHVSVPLPIRQGWYRFQYYWGQDFAYFSNPHSSTWYEVPVRAGPKGFY
;
A
#
# COMPACT_ATOMS: atom_id res chain seq x y z
N MET A 1 5.10 11.05 37.55
CA MET A 1 4.21 10.19 36.73
C MET A 1 4.62 10.38 35.29
N LEU A 2 5.24 9.38 34.68
CA LEU A 2 5.51 9.38 33.24
C LEU A 2 4.18 9.13 32.55
N ALA A 3 3.65 10.12 31.84
CA ALA A 3 2.50 9.93 30.97
C ALA A 3 2.90 8.92 29.89
N ALA A 4 2.16 7.81 29.80
CA ALA A 4 2.25 6.91 28.66
C ALA A 4 1.90 7.73 27.42
N LEU A 5 2.85 7.88 26.50
CA LEU A 5 2.57 8.45 25.19
C LEU A 5 1.45 7.60 24.55
N PRO A 6 0.41 8.20 23.96
CA PRO A 6 -0.61 7.44 23.27
C PRO A 6 0.09 6.56 22.23
N ASN A 7 -0.07 5.25 22.32
CA ASN A 7 0.41 4.33 21.30
C ASN A 7 -0.27 4.74 19.99
N LEU A 8 0.42 5.49 19.14
CA LEU A 8 0.01 5.69 17.76
C LEU A 8 0.11 4.31 17.11
N VAL A 9 -1.03 3.62 17.00
CA VAL A 9 -1.11 2.40 16.20
C VAL A 9 -0.97 2.82 14.73
N THR A 10 0.28 2.85 14.27
CA THR A 10 0.58 3.10 12.86
C THR A 10 0.25 1.84 12.08
N CYS A 11 -0.90 1.85 11.41
CA CYS A 11 -1.30 0.74 10.57
C CYS A 11 -0.43 0.65 9.33
N VAL A 12 0.14 -0.54 9.10
CA VAL A 12 1.00 -0.82 7.95
C VAL A 12 0.33 -1.88 7.10
N PHE A 13 0.23 -1.61 5.80
CA PHE A 13 -0.13 -2.62 4.82
C PHE A 13 1.14 -3.02 4.05
N ALA A 14 1.37 -4.32 3.91
CA ALA A 14 2.48 -4.85 3.15
C ALA A 14 2.01 -5.99 2.24
N ALA A 15 2.54 -6.05 1.02
CA ALA A 15 2.17 -7.05 0.02
C ALA A 15 3.29 -7.27 -0.98
N TYR A 16 3.20 -8.35 -1.75
CA TYR A 16 3.79 -8.41 -3.08
C TYR A 16 2.77 -7.91 -4.10
N ILE A 17 3.20 -7.06 -5.04
CA ILE A 17 2.37 -6.53 -6.12
C ILE A 17 3.05 -6.84 -7.44
N TYR A 18 2.29 -7.39 -8.40
CA TYR A 18 2.75 -7.56 -9.76
C TYR A 18 2.39 -6.34 -10.60
N GLY A 19 3.40 -5.58 -11.04
CA GLY A 19 3.23 -4.43 -11.95
C GLY A 19 3.76 -4.74 -13.35
N GLY A 20 3.47 -3.86 -14.30
CA GLY A 20 3.96 -3.94 -15.66
C GLY A 20 3.06 -3.22 -16.66
N PRO A 21 3.35 -3.32 -17.96
CA PRO A 21 2.48 -2.78 -19.01
C PRO A 21 1.29 -3.69 -19.34
N ASP A 22 1.30 -4.95 -18.91
CA ASP A 22 0.21 -5.91 -19.15
C ASP A 22 -0.78 -5.91 -17.98
N VAL A 23 -1.85 -5.14 -18.16
CA VAL A 23 -2.93 -4.95 -17.17
C VAL A 23 -3.64 -6.24 -16.78
N ASN A 24 -3.58 -7.30 -17.61
CA ASN A 24 -4.23 -8.58 -17.31
C ASN A 24 -3.46 -9.41 -16.29
N LEU A 25 -2.22 -9.04 -15.98
CA LEU A 25 -1.35 -9.76 -15.05
C LEU A 25 -1.26 -9.07 -13.68
N HIS A 26 -1.88 -7.91 -13.51
CA HIS A 26 -1.86 -7.20 -12.23
C HIS A 26 -2.57 -8.01 -11.15
N GLN A 27 -1.86 -8.20 -10.05
CA GLN A 27 -2.32 -8.97 -8.89
C GLN A 27 -1.52 -8.53 -7.67
N TYR A 28 -2.05 -8.84 -6.49
CA TYR A 28 -1.33 -8.64 -5.24
C TYR A 28 -1.46 -9.85 -4.32
N GLN A 29 -0.46 -10.04 -3.47
CA GLN A 29 -0.43 -11.07 -2.43
C GLN A 29 -0.12 -10.37 -1.10
N PRO A 30 -1.09 -10.24 -0.19
CA PRO A 30 -0.84 -9.59 1.09
C PRO A 30 0.19 -10.38 1.89
N LEU A 31 1.17 -9.67 2.47
CA LEU A 31 2.06 -10.26 3.45
C LEU A 31 1.28 -10.38 4.76
N SER A 32 1.17 -11.60 5.28
CA SER A 32 0.36 -11.90 6.46
C SER A 32 0.83 -11.09 7.67
N ASN A 33 0.00 -10.12 8.08
CA ASN A 33 -0.57 -9.91 9.41
C ASN A 33 -0.89 -8.41 9.60
N PRO A 34 -1.95 -7.86 8.96
CA PRO A 34 -2.44 -6.57 9.41
C PRO A 34 -2.94 -6.79 10.85
N ASP A 35 -2.46 -5.96 11.77
CA ASP A 35 -3.08 -5.80 13.08
C ASP A 35 -4.61 -5.81 12.88
N PRO A 36 -5.36 -6.69 13.58
CA PRO A 36 -6.80 -6.82 13.37
C PRO A 36 -7.55 -5.49 13.52
N GLU A 37 -6.98 -4.50 14.22
CA GLU A 37 -7.52 -3.14 14.36
C GLU A 37 -7.35 -2.26 13.09
N CYS A 38 -6.52 -2.69 12.13
CA CYS A 38 -6.25 -1.93 10.91
C CYS A 38 -7.25 -2.19 9.78
N GLY A 39 -7.81 -3.40 9.66
CA GLY A 39 -8.96 -3.70 8.78
C GLY A 39 -8.89 -3.08 7.38
N PHE A 40 -7.92 -3.48 6.56
CA PHE A 40 -7.74 -2.97 5.20
C PHE A 40 -8.58 -3.74 4.17
N VAL A 41 -9.14 -3.01 3.20
CA VAL A 41 -9.63 -3.57 1.92
C VAL A 41 -8.64 -3.15 0.85
N ALA A 42 -8.19 -4.10 0.03
CA ALA A 42 -7.17 -3.87 -0.99
C ALA A 42 -7.59 -4.45 -2.34
N TRP A 43 -7.21 -3.81 -3.44
CA TRP A 43 -7.36 -4.35 -4.79
C TRP A 43 -6.39 -3.67 -5.76
N VAL A 44 -6.25 -4.23 -6.96
CA VAL A 44 -5.48 -3.67 -8.08
C VAL A 44 -6.42 -3.40 -9.25
N ASP A 45 -6.12 -2.39 -10.05
CA ASP A 45 -6.75 -2.15 -11.35
C ASP A 45 -5.71 -2.02 -12.48
N GLU A 46 -6.06 -1.35 -13.58
CA GLU A 46 -5.20 -1.21 -14.76
C GLU A 46 -3.86 -0.56 -14.45
N ASP A 47 -3.79 0.41 -13.55
CA ASP A 47 -2.58 1.20 -13.32
C ASP A 47 -2.33 1.56 -11.85
N HIS A 48 -3.23 1.20 -10.94
CA HIS A 48 -3.12 1.51 -9.52
C HIS A 48 -3.33 0.30 -8.60
N PHE A 49 -2.74 0.41 -7.42
CA PHE A 49 -3.06 -0.37 -6.24
C PHE A 49 -3.86 0.50 -5.28
N HIS A 50 -4.95 -0.03 -4.76
CA HIS A 50 -5.87 0.68 -3.90
C HIS A 50 -5.93 0.06 -2.50
N LEU A 51 -6.05 0.93 -1.51
CA LEU A 51 -6.28 0.60 -0.11
C LEU A 51 -7.40 1.45 0.45
N GLU A 52 -8.35 0.81 1.13
CA GLU A 52 -9.39 1.48 1.90
C GLU A 52 -9.37 1.08 3.37
N ARG A 53 -9.61 2.07 4.23
CA ARG A 53 -9.80 1.89 5.67
C ARG A 53 -10.64 3.04 6.20
N ASN A 54 -11.64 2.73 7.04
CA ASN A 54 -12.46 3.71 7.77
C ASN A 54 -13.05 4.85 6.91
N GLY A 55 -13.51 4.52 5.69
CA GLY A 55 -14.10 5.52 4.77
C GLY A 55 -13.08 6.42 4.07
N TYR A 56 -11.78 6.15 4.22
CA TYR A 56 -10.71 6.77 3.45
C TYR A 56 -10.21 5.79 2.38
N HIS A 57 -9.76 6.35 1.26
CA HIS A 57 -9.22 5.67 0.11
C HIS A 57 -7.81 6.17 -0.17
N VAL A 58 -6.91 5.25 -0.53
CA VAL A 58 -5.55 5.50 -0.98
C VAL A 58 -5.34 4.78 -2.30
N SER A 59 -4.87 5.49 -3.30
CA SER A 59 -4.49 4.97 -4.62
C SER A 59 -3.01 5.21 -4.86
N VAL A 60 -2.30 4.17 -5.29
CA VAL A 60 -0.85 4.17 -5.52
C VAL A 60 -0.58 3.66 -6.93
N PRO A 61 0.16 4.39 -7.78
CA PRO A 61 0.45 3.93 -9.13
C PRO A 61 1.36 2.70 -9.12
N LEU A 62 1.06 1.75 -10.00
CA LEU A 62 1.81 0.51 -10.15
C LEU A 62 3.17 0.76 -10.84
N PRO A 63 4.19 -0.08 -10.55
CA PRO A 63 5.45 -0.04 -11.28
C PRO A 63 5.26 -0.33 -12.78
N ILE A 64 5.87 0.48 -13.64
CA ILE A 64 5.74 0.37 -15.11
C ILE A 64 6.50 -0.85 -15.66
N ARG A 65 7.55 -1.29 -14.95
CA ARG A 65 8.35 -2.44 -15.38
C ARG A 65 7.70 -3.73 -14.90
N GLN A 66 7.69 -4.73 -15.78
CA GLN A 66 7.06 -6.00 -15.50
C GLN A 66 7.78 -6.77 -14.38
N GLY A 67 7.03 -7.22 -13.38
CA GLY A 67 7.53 -8.12 -12.34
C GLY A 67 6.81 -8.00 -11.00
N TRP A 68 7.19 -8.88 -10.08
CA TRP A 68 6.77 -8.79 -8.67
C TRP A 68 7.60 -7.74 -7.94
N TYR A 69 6.95 -6.98 -7.07
CA TYR A 69 7.55 -5.96 -6.21
C TYR A 69 7.08 -6.17 -4.78
N ARG A 70 7.96 -5.91 -3.81
CA ARG A 70 7.55 -5.70 -2.42
C ARG A 70 6.94 -4.33 -2.31
N PHE A 71 5.83 -4.24 -1.61
CA PHE A 71 5.07 -3.03 -1.36
C PHE A 71 4.87 -2.84 0.13
N GLN A 72 4.99 -1.60 0.59
CA GLN A 72 4.67 -1.21 1.95
C GLN A 72 4.06 0.19 1.98
N TYR A 73 2.97 0.34 2.74
CA TYR A 73 2.33 1.63 2.98
C TYR A 73 2.00 1.81 4.45
N TYR A 74 2.43 2.94 5.00
CA TYR A 74 2.09 3.39 6.35
C TYR A 74 0.86 4.29 6.24
N TRP A 75 -0.24 3.88 6.86
CA TRP A 75 -1.52 4.55 6.72
C TRP A 75 -1.45 6.03 7.13
N GLY A 76 -1.87 6.92 6.23
CA GLY A 76 -1.86 8.37 6.43
C GLY A 76 -0.60 9.08 5.91
N GLN A 77 0.33 8.37 5.26
CA GLN A 77 1.46 9.01 4.59
C GLN A 77 1.15 9.38 3.14
N ASP A 78 1.92 10.34 2.61
CA ASP A 78 1.79 10.87 1.24
C ASP A 78 2.57 10.06 0.19
N PHE A 79 3.27 9.01 0.61
CA PHE A 79 4.00 8.10 -0.27
C PHE A 79 3.90 6.64 0.22
N ALA A 80 4.10 5.72 -0.71
CA ALA A 80 4.26 4.29 -0.46
C ALA A 80 5.64 3.84 -0.95
N TYR A 81 6.07 2.68 -0.47
CA TYR A 81 7.38 2.13 -0.76
C TYR A 81 7.27 0.90 -1.65
N PHE A 82 8.05 0.88 -2.72
CA PHE A 82 8.25 -0.30 -3.56
C PHE A 82 9.72 -0.73 -3.54
N SER A 83 9.94 -2.03 -3.71
CA SER A 83 11.27 -2.60 -3.90
C SER A 83 11.22 -3.84 -4.76
N ASN A 84 12.22 -4.04 -5.62
CA ASN A 84 12.37 -5.31 -6.31
C ASN A 84 12.66 -6.43 -5.28
N PRO A 85 12.09 -7.64 -5.41
CA PRO A 85 12.31 -8.76 -4.49
C PRO A 85 13.79 -9.14 -4.30
N HIS A 86 14.65 -8.83 -5.27
CA HIS A 86 16.10 -9.10 -5.20
C HIS A 86 16.95 -7.90 -4.80
N SER A 87 16.35 -6.74 -4.54
CA SER A 87 17.06 -5.53 -4.10
C SER A 87 16.90 -5.32 -2.60
N SER A 88 17.77 -4.55 -1.95
CA SER A 88 17.51 -3.99 -0.62
C SER A 88 17.04 -2.54 -0.69
N THR A 89 17.08 -1.94 -1.87
CA THR A 89 16.70 -0.54 -2.09
C THR A 89 15.20 -0.40 -2.21
N TRP A 90 14.64 0.51 -1.44
CA TRP A 90 13.26 0.95 -1.55
C TRP A 90 13.20 2.28 -2.28
N TYR A 91 12.17 2.47 -3.09
CA TYR A 91 11.86 3.75 -3.71
C TYR A 91 10.46 4.19 -3.34
N GLU A 92 10.32 5.51 -3.18
CA GLU A 92 9.07 6.16 -2.79
C GLU A 92 8.23 6.47 -4.04
N VAL A 93 6.92 6.26 -3.89
CA VAL A 93 5.93 6.53 -4.92
C VAL A 93 4.83 7.38 -4.29
N PRO A 94 4.44 8.52 -4.88
CA PRO A 94 3.40 9.36 -4.31
C PRO A 94 2.07 8.62 -4.26
N VAL A 95 1.30 8.85 -3.20
CA VAL A 95 -0.07 8.32 -3.09
C VAL A 95 -1.08 9.43 -3.27
N ARG A 96 -2.25 9.06 -3.79
CA ARG A 96 -3.44 9.91 -3.77
C ARG A 96 -4.35 9.40 -2.66
N ALA A 97 -4.61 10.22 -1.66
CA ALA A 97 -5.40 9.84 -0.50
C ALA A 97 -6.55 10.84 -0.25
N GLY A 98 -7.70 10.33 0.19
CA GLY A 98 -8.86 11.15 0.50
C GLY A 98 -10.10 10.35 0.90
N PRO A 99 -11.22 11.02 1.22
CA PRO A 99 -12.46 10.33 1.58
C PRO A 99 -12.98 9.47 0.41
N LYS A 100 -13.57 8.33 0.73
CA LYS A 100 -14.19 7.43 -0.25
C LYS A 100 -15.27 8.17 -1.06
N GLY A 101 -15.23 8.04 -2.39
CA GLY A 101 -16.20 8.65 -3.31
C GLY A 101 -15.80 10.01 -3.91
N PHE A 102 -14.59 10.50 -3.64
CA PHE A 102 -14.04 11.71 -4.25
C PHE A 102 -13.16 11.45 -5.50
N TYR A 103 -13.18 10.22 -6.01
CA TYR A 103 -12.39 9.76 -7.16
C TYR A 103 -13.28 9.05 -8.17
#